data_AF-A0A4S2L9N1-F1
#
_entry.id   AF-A0A4S2L9N1-F1
#
_cell.length_a   1.000
_cell.length_b   1.000
_cell.length_c   1.000
_cell.angle_alpha   90.00
_cell.angle_beta   90.00
_cell.angle_gamma   90.00
#
_symmetry.space_group_name_H-M   'P 1'
#
loop_
_entity.id
_entity.type
_entity.pdbx_description
1 polymer ?
#
loop_
_entity_poly.entity_id
_entity_poly.type
_entity_poly.pdbx_seq_one_letter_code
_entity_poly.pdbx_strand_id
1 'polypeptide(L)'
;MITDSSGVPIGPGIFRRASRFDHSCHPNLEYIFQGKNLICLPVLPISTPEEARINYVDPLATREQRRKELLGRYFFYCECPLCQDSERDDRISALICCDTPLQSPGPKLLPSDQTEQPGLVRRCCQCDSVYDDACILQVITQFLEFREKAVTVEAIADSIILYRQMREISGPVGLRALSNYCSTGGEQVDRYSYYRLFGHPNSVYLAQVCRSACAGFAEEYTEPIAKTFGMSIGSTSWRTTLIDTLIACGLDLLYWKTHLLPWPAFVTGLHASIFAGFLLRHVTDHEFQSPEYMERIKSMCASTPSEPNLAQVLCRLINVADDILAPFAPFDDQIRNALVRLRSYL
;
A
#
# COMPACT_ATOMS: atom_id res chain seq x y z
N MET A 1 -17.83 -8.31 -5.96
CA MET A 1 -17.48 -9.61 -6.57
C MET A 1 -17.32 -10.61 -5.44
N ILE A 2 -17.85 -11.82 -5.60
CA ILE A 2 -17.47 -12.99 -4.80
C ILE A 2 -15.99 -13.26 -5.09
N THR A 3 -15.21 -13.55 -4.05
CA THR A 3 -13.82 -13.96 -4.18
C THR A 3 -13.63 -15.41 -3.77
N ASP A 4 -12.57 -16.04 -4.26
CA ASP A 4 -12.09 -17.28 -3.65
C ASP A 4 -11.40 -17.01 -2.31
N SER A 5 -10.89 -18.07 -1.67
CA SER A 5 -10.18 -18.01 -0.39
C SER A 5 -8.84 -17.27 -0.48
N SER A 6 -8.29 -17.11 -1.68
CA SER A 6 -7.13 -16.26 -1.97
C SER A 6 -7.51 -14.79 -2.24
N GLY A 7 -8.81 -14.44 -2.17
CA GLY A 7 -9.29 -13.09 -2.44
C GLY A 7 -9.41 -12.73 -3.93
N VAL A 8 -9.20 -13.71 -4.83
CA VAL A 8 -9.30 -13.49 -6.28
C VAL A 8 -10.77 -13.41 -6.69
N PRO A 9 -11.21 -12.36 -7.43
CA PRO A 9 -12.58 -12.26 -7.90
C PRO A 9 -12.99 -13.43 -8.79
N ILE A 10 -14.03 -14.17 -8.39
CA ILE A 10 -14.63 -15.27 -9.19
C ILE A 10 -15.77 -14.73 -10.07
N GLY A 11 -16.62 -13.86 -9.51
CA GLY A 11 -17.82 -13.42 -10.21
C GLY A 11 -18.74 -12.53 -9.38
N PRO A 12 -19.77 -11.92 -9.96
CA PRO A 12 -20.75 -11.14 -9.22
C PRO A 12 -21.70 -12.05 -8.40
N GLY A 13 -22.26 -11.51 -7.31
CA GLY A 13 -23.24 -12.19 -6.47
C GLY A 13 -24.19 -11.20 -5.81
N ILE A 14 -25.42 -11.62 -5.55
CA ILE A 14 -26.46 -10.79 -4.90
C ILE A 14 -26.82 -11.40 -3.55
N PHE A 15 -26.53 -10.67 -2.47
CA PHE A 15 -26.72 -11.12 -1.09
C PHE A 15 -27.78 -10.28 -0.38
N ARG A 16 -29.06 -10.60 -0.61
CA ARG A 16 -30.21 -9.78 -0.14
C ARG A 16 -30.15 -9.33 1.32
N ARG A 17 -29.69 -10.20 2.23
CA ARG A 17 -29.58 -9.85 3.66
C ARG A 17 -28.43 -8.87 3.92
N ALA A 18 -27.28 -9.09 3.29
CA ALA A 18 -26.10 -8.26 3.46
C ALA A 18 -26.21 -6.90 2.77
N SER A 19 -26.99 -6.81 1.70
CA SER A 19 -27.31 -5.53 1.03
C SER A 19 -28.08 -4.54 1.92
N ARG A 20 -28.50 -4.93 3.13
CA ARG A 20 -29.09 -4.03 4.12
C ARG A 20 -28.06 -3.30 4.98
N PHE A 21 -26.80 -3.75 5.00
CA PHE A 21 -25.77 -3.12 5.83
C PHE A 21 -25.28 -1.84 5.16
N ASP A 22 -25.37 -0.73 5.89
CA ASP A 22 -24.86 0.56 5.43
C ASP A 22 -23.32 0.60 5.41
N HIS A 23 -22.79 1.64 4.77
CA HIS A 23 -21.37 1.84 4.64
C HIS A 23 -20.72 2.55 5.84
N SER A 24 -19.52 2.13 6.21
CA SER A 24 -18.55 2.96 6.92
C SER A 24 -17.14 2.68 6.38
N CYS A 25 -16.29 3.71 6.23
CA CYS A 25 -14.87 3.50 5.94
C CYS A 25 -14.11 2.92 7.16
N HIS A 26 -14.74 2.97 8.34
CA HIS A 26 -14.30 2.30 9.57
C HIS A 26 -15.46 1.41 10.07
N PRO A 27 -15.72 0.28 9.39
CA PRO A 27 -16.86 -0.58 9.69
C PRO A 27 -16.66 -1.38 10.99
N ASN A 28 -17.76 -1.86 11.54
CA ASN A 28 -17.82 -2.74 12.71
C ASN A 28 -18.22 -4.19 12.35
N LEU A 29 -18.42 -4.45 11.05
CA LEU A 29 -18.74 -5.77 10.51
C LEU A 29 -17.84 -6.04 9.30
N GLU A 30 -17.12 -7.16 9.35
CA GLU A 30 -16.39 -7.71 8.20
C GLU A 30 -17.17 -8.81 7.53
N TYR A 31 -16.80 -9.11 6.30
CA TYR A 31 -17.31 -10.27 5.61
C TYR A 31 -16.21 -11.00 4.85
N ILE A 32 -16.39 -12.31 4.73
CA ILE A 32 -15.59 -13.19 3.88
C ILE A 32 -16.53 -14.06 3.03
N PHE A 33 -15.99 -14.64 1.96
CA PHE A 33 -16.72 -15.59 1.13
C PHE A 33 -16.30 -17.02 1.45
N GLN A 34 -17.27 -17.87 1.75
CA GLN A 34 -17.09 -19.31 1.83
C GLN A 34 -17.85 -19.96 0.66
N GLY A 35 -17.16 -20.10 -0.47
CA GLY A 35 -17.78 -20.48 -1.74
C GLY A 35 -18.86 -19.47 -2.14
N LYS A 36 -20.13 -19.89 -2.12
CA LYS A 36 -21.28 -19.03 -2.45
C LYS A 36 -21.90 -18.34 -1.23
N ASN A 37 -21.40 -18.62 -0.03
CA ASN A 37 -21.91 -18.03 1.21
C ASN A 37 -21.12 -16.77 1.56
N LEU A 38 -21.83 -15.75 2.05
CA LEU A 38 -21.22 -14.57 2.66
C LEU A 38 -21.29 -14.74 4.18
N ILE A 39 -20.13 -14.83 4.82
CA ILE A 39 -20.02 -14.92 6.28
C ILE A 39 -19.72 -13.52 6.79
N CYS A 40 -20.55 -12.99 7.68
CA CYS A 40 -20.35 -11.68 8.29
C CYS A 40 -19.93 -11.84 9.75
N LEU A 41 -18.85 -11.19 10.15
CA LEU A 41 -18.24 -11.32 11.47
C LEU A 41 -18.12 -9.95 12.12
N PRO A 42 -18.69 -9.76 13.33
CA PRO A 42 -18.50 -8.53 14.08
C PRO A 42 -17.05 -8.47 14.56
N VAL A 43 -16.45 -7.31 14.38
CA VAL A 43 -15.04 -6.99 14.69
C VAL A 43 -14.92 -5.84 15.68
N LEU A 44 -16.01 -5.10 15.85
CA LEU A 44 -16.25 -4.14 16.91
C LEU A 44 -17.63 -4.45 17.52
N PRO A 45 -17.93 -4.00 18.74
CA PRO A 45 -19.25 -4.20 19.33
C PRO A 45 -20.38 -3.65 18.43
N ILE A 46 -21.45 -4.43 18.32
CA ILE A 46 -22.69 -4.07 17.60
C ILE A 46 -23.84 -4.30 18.56
N SER A 47 -24.57 -3.25 18.93
CA SER A 47 -25.69 -3.34 19.89
C SER A 47 -26.99 -3.73 19.17
N THR A 48 -27.21 -3.18 17.97
CA THR A 48 -28.37 -3.47 17.14
C THR A 48 -27.97 -3.81 15.71
N PRO A 49 -28.77 -4.61 14.98
CA PRO A 49 -28.51 -4.89 13.56
C PRO A 49 -28.40 -3.63 12.69
N GLU A 50 -29.09 -2.55 13.06
CA GLU A 50 -29.10 -1.26 12.36
C GLU A 50 -27.79 -0.48 12.53
N GLU A 51 -26.96 -0.79 13.53
CA GLU A 51 -25.63 -0.22 13.73
C GLU A 51 -24.55 -0.91 12.89
N ALA A 52 -24.85 -2.08 12.33
CA ALA A 52 -23.89 -2.82 11.53
C ALA A 52 -23.52 -2.04 10.25
N ARG A 53 -22.23 -1.86 10.05
CA ARG A 53 -21.64 -1.18 8.90
C ARG A 53 -20.59 -2.08 8.27
N ILE A 54 -20.60 -2.16 6.94
CA ILE A 54 -19.54 -2.82 6.16
C ILE A 54 -18.81 -1.78 5.32
N ASN A 55 -17.62 -2.12 4.82
CA ASN A 55 -16.88 -1.26 3.91
C ASN A 55 -17.24 -1.57 2.45
N TYR A 56 -17.48 -0.52 1.64
CA TYR A 56 -17.89 -0.64 0.23
C TYR A 56 -16.76 -0.32 -0.75
N VAL A 57 -15.77 0.46 -0.30
CA VAL A 57 -14.73 1.06 -1.16
C VAL A 57 -13.36 0.80 -0.58
N ASP A 58 -12.33 0.82 -1.41
CA ASP A 58 -10.97 0.59 -0.91
C ASP A 58 -10.55 1.69 0.11
N PRO A 59 -10.23 1.31 1.36
CA PRO A 59 -9.91 2.25 2.44
C PRO A 59 -8.46 2.73 2.39
N LEU A 60 -7.61 2.10 1.59
CA LEU A 60 -6.28 2.58 1.22
C LEU A 60 -6.41 3.68 0.15
N ALA A 61 -7.10 4.76 0.49
CA ALA A 61 -7.43 5.88 -0.39
C ALA A 61 -7.67 7.15 0.44
N THR A 62 -7.55 8.33 -0.17
CA THR A 62 -7.91 9.61 0.46
C THR A 62 -9.42 9.72 0.67
N ARG A 63 -9.86 10.61 1.57
CA ARG A 63 -11.29 10.91 1.76
C ARG A 63 -11.97 11.35 0.48
N GLU A 64 -11.29 12.18 -0.32
CA GLU A 64 -11.80 12.63 -1.62
C GLU A 64 -12.05 11.44 -2.55
N GLN A 65 -11.06 10.53 -2.68
CA GLN A 65 -11.17 9.33 -3.50
C GLN A 65 -12.32 8.42 -3.04
N ARG A 66 -12.42 8.16 -1.73
CA ARG A 66 -13.50 7.34 -1.16
C ARG A 66 -14.89 7.97 -1.40
N ARG A 67 -15.04 9.27 -1.15
CA ARG A 67 -16.31 10.00 -1.36
C ARG A 67 -16.69 10.07 -2.83
N LYS A 68 -15.73 10.27 -3.74
CA LYS A 68 -15.96 10.25 -5.19
C LYS A 68 -16.51 8.90 -5.65
N GLU A 69 -15.90 7.81 -5.19
CA GLU A 69 -16.35 6.45 -5.52
C GLU A 69 -17.74 6.15 -4.94
N LEU A 70 -17.98 6.50 -3.67
CA LEU A 70 -19.27 6.31 -3.01
C LEU A 70 -20.39 7.12 -3.67
N LEU A 71 -20.12 8.38 -4.02
CA LEU A 71 -21.08 9.22 -4.72
C LEU A 71 -21.40 8.66 -6.10
N GLY A 72 -20.39 8.24 -6.86
CA GLY A 72 -20.57 7.72 -8.22
C GLY A 72 -21.30 6.37 -8.29
N ARG A 73 -21.13 5.50 -7.28
CA ARG A 73 -21.70 4.14 -7.27
C ARG A 73 -22.94 3.98 -6.39
N TYR A 74 -23.01 4.73 -5.30
CA TYR A 74 -24.01 4.58 -4.24
C TYR A 74 -24.78 5.86 -3.91
N PHE A 75 -24.46 6.98 -4.58
CA PHE A 75 -25.22 8.24 -4.52
C PHE A 75 -25.32 8.89 -3.13
N PHE A 76 -24.30 8.73 -2.28
CA PHE A 76 -24.25 9.39 -0.97
C PHE A 76 -22.84 9.89 -0.62
N TYR A 77 -22.77 10.82 0.34
CA TYR A 77 -21.52 11.27 0.95
C TYR A 77 -21.31 10.60 2.30
N CYS A 78 -20.16 9.93 2.49
CA CYS A 78 -19.85 9.31 3.77
C CYS A 78 -19.40 10.33 4.82
N GLU A 79 -20.00 10.23 6.00
CA GLU A 79 -19.73 11.05 7.18
C GLU A 79 -19.20 10.25 8.38
N CYS A 80 -18.71 9.02 8.15
CA CYS A 80 -18.15 8.19 9.20
C CYS A 80 -16.93 8.85 9.89
N PRO A 81 -16.53 8.41 11.10
CA PRO A 81 -15.41 9.00 11.83
C PRO A 81 -14.13 9.18 11.00
N LEU A 82 -13.78 8.18 10.17
CA LEU A 82 -12.60 8.25 9.29
C LEU A 82 -12.71 9.35 8.22
N CYS A 83 -13.92 9.69 7.76
CA CYS A 83 -14.14 10.78 6.81
C CYS A 83 -14.24 12.15 7.49
N GLN A 84 -14.48 12.19 8.80
CA GLN A 84 -14.48 13.43 9.59
C GLN A 84 -13.08 13.79 10.12
N ASP A 85 -12.18 12.82 10.17
CA ASP A 85 -10.77 13.01 10.54
C ASP A 85 -9.98 13.70 9.42
N SER A 86 -10.06 15.04 9.39
CA SER A 86 -9.31 15.88 8.44
C SER A 86 -7.80 15.84 8.67
N GLU A 87 -7.35 15.78 9.92
CA GLU A 87 -5.93 15.75 10.26
C GLU A 87 -5.26 14.49 9.69
N ARG A 88 -5.91 13.33 9.80
CA ARG A 88 -5.44 12.10 9.15
C ARG A 88 -5.38 12.25 7.64
N ASP A 89 -6.42 12.81 7.02
CA ASP A 89 -6.48 12.97 5.57
C ASP A 89 -5.37 13.89 5.04
N ASP A 90 -5.12 15.00 5.74
CA ASP A 90 -4.03 15.93 5.45
C ASP A 90 -2.67 15.24 5.62
N ARG A 91 -2.49 14.45 6.68
CA ARG A 91 -1.25 13.72 6.97
C ARG A 91 -0.93 12.65 5.92
N ILE A 92 -1.92 11.92 5.42
CA ILE A 92 -1.68 10.85 4.41
C ILE A 92 -1.56 11.38 2.98
N SER A 93 -2.05 12.58 2.72
CA SER A 93 -2.01 13.24 1.40
C SER A 93 -0.92 14.31 1.28
N ALA A 94 -0.22 14.60 2.38
CA ALA A 94 0.90 15.53 2.41
C ALA A 94 1.96 15.17 1.37
N LEU A 95 2.59 16.21 0.82
CA LEU A 95 3.76 16.10 -0.05
C LEU A 95 4.96 16.54 0.76
N ILE A 96 5.96 15.67 0.92
CA ILE A 96 7.08 15.90 1.82
C ILE A 96 8.38 15.99 1.03
N CYS A 97 9.12 17.08 1.21
CA CYS A 97 10.47 17.26 0.68
C CYS A 97 11.42 17.57 1.85
N CYS A 98 12.59 16.94 1.87
CA CYS A 98 13.58 17.09 2.96
C CYS A 98 12.93 16.96 4.35
N ASP A 99 12.09 15.94 4.53
CA ASP A 99 11.34 15.67 5.77
C ASP A 99 10.39 16.80 6.23
N THR A 100 10.09 17.77 5.37
CA THR A 100 9.14 18.85 5.64
C THR A 100 7.99 18.88 4.63
N PRO A 101 6.75 19.16 5.07
CA PRO A 101 5.66 19.39 4.15
C PRO A 101 5.96 20.57 3.22
N LEU A 102 5.62 20.43 1.94
CA LEU A 102 5.71 21.53 0.99
C LEU A 102 4.78 22.68 1.40
N GLN A 103 5.22 23.92 1.17
CA GLN A 103 4.41 25.10 1.41
C GLN A 103 3.26 25.21 0.42
N SER A 104 2.20 25.94 0.82
CA SER A 104 1.00 26.15 0.03
C SER A 104 1.32 26.64 -1.39
N PRO A 105 0.52 26.24 -2.39
CA PRO A 105 0.77 26.63 -3.77
C PRO A 105 0.75 28.16 -3.94
N GLY A 106 1.71 28.69 -4.68
CA GLY A 106 1.77 30.10 -5.10
C GLY A 106 1.94 30.22 -6.62
N PRO A 107 1.69 31.41 -7.20
CA PRO A 107 1.94 31.64 -8.63
C PRO A 107 3.44 31.46 -8.95
N LYS A 108 3.76 30.85 -10.11
CA LYS A 108 5.14 30.74 -10.64
C LYS A 108 5.84 32.10 -10.64
N LEU A 109 6.90 32.25 -9.85
CA LEU A 109 7.83 33.38 -9.91
C LEU A 109 8.96 33.06 -10.90
N LEU A 110 8.63 32.86 -12.18
CA LEU A 110 9.65 32.73 -13.23
C LEU A 110 9.98 34.11 -13.82
N PRO A 111 11.25 34.40 -14.14
CA PRO A 111 11.60 35.62 -14.85
C PRO A 111 11.18 35.51 -16.33
N SER A 112 10.35 36.49 -16.75
CA SER A 112 10.01 36.94 -18.10
C SER A 112 8.71 36.45 -18.78
N ASP A 113 7.86 37.44 -19.06
CA ASP A 113 7.21 37.79 -20.33
C ASP A 113 6.66 36.68 -21.22
N GLN A 114 5.63 35.94 -20.78
CA GLN A 114 4.57 35.49 -21.69
C GLN A 114 3.21 35.48 -20.98
N THR A 115 2.17 35.88 -21.72
CA THR A 115 0.74 35.88 -21.36
C THR A 115 0.19 34.46 -21.22
N GLU A 116 0.66 33.72 -20.23
CA GLU A 116 0.03 32.47 -19.77
C GLU A 116 -0.51 32.67 -18.35
N GLN A 117 -1.61 31.98 -18.01
CA GLN A 117 -2.12 32.01 -16.65
C GLN A 117 -1.03 31.51 -15.68
N PRO A 118 -0.83 32.15 -14.52
CA PRO A 118 0.20 31.73 -13.60
C PRO A 118 -0.09 30.30 -13.11
N GLY A 119 0.82 29.37 -13.40
CA GLY A 119 0.78 28.02 -12.84
C GLY A 119 0.98 28.05 -11.33
N LEU A 120 0.33 27.13 -10.62
CA LEU A 120 0.51 26.94 -9.18
C LEU A 120 1.75 26.07 -8.93
N VAL A 121 2.60 26.51 -8.02
CA VAL A 121 3.81 25.79 -7.60
C VAL A 121 3.90 25.70 -6.09
N ARG A 122 4.47 24.61 -5.61
CA ARG A 122 4.82 24.40 -4.21
C ARG A 122 6.32 24.53 -4.01
N ARG A 123 6.76 24.99 -2.84
CA ARG A 123 8.18 25.15 -2.52
C ARG A 123 8.54 24.40 -1.24
N CYS A 124 9.71 23.76 -1.23
CA CYS A 124 10.33 23.24 -0.01
C CYS A 124 11.04 24.37 0.73
N CYS A 125 10.79 24.52 2.03
CA CYS A 125 11.42 25.56 2.85
C CYS A 125 12.86 25.26 3.25
N GLN A 126 13.35 24.04 3.02
CA GLN A 126 14.72 23.65 3.38
C GLN A 126 15.70 23.71 2.21
N CYS A 127 15.30 23.18 1.05
CA CYS A 127 16.17 23.09 -0.13
C CYS A 127 15.77 24.04 -1.27
N ASP A 128 14.75 24.89 -1.04
CA ASP A 128 14.18 25.85 -2.00
C ASP A 128 13.69 25.25 -3.33
N SER A 129 13.62 23.92 -3.43
CA SER A 129 13.10 23.23 -4.62
C SER A 129 11.65 23.60 -4.87
N VAL A 130 11.34 23.86 -6.14
CA VAL A 130 10.01 24.26 -6.62
C VAL A 130 9.40 23.11 -7.41
N TYR A 131 8.16 22.77 -7.06
CA TYR A 131 7.40 21.68 -7.66
C TYR A 131 6.14 22.22 -8.31
N ASP A 132 5.91 21.86 -9.57
CA ASP A 132 4.72 22.26 -10.31
C ASP A 132 3.52 21.36 -9.95
N ASP A 133 2.38 21.98 -9.64
CA ASP A 133 1.17 21.24 -9.23
C ASP A 133 0.61 20.37 -10.36
N ALA A 134 0.74 20.77 -11.64
CA ALA A 134 0.30 19.93 -12.75
C ALA A 134 1.17 18.67 -12.87
N CYS A 135 2.47 18.78 -12.64
CA CYS A 135 3.38 17.63 -12.59
C CYS A 135 3.06 16.70 -11.41
N ILE A 136 2.81 17.27 -10.22
CA ILE A 136 2.36 16.52 -9.05
C ILE A 136 1.08 15.73 -9.38
N LEU A 137 0.08 16.39 -9.97
CA LEU A 137 -1.19 15.76 -10.35
C LEU A 137 -1.01 14.64 -11.40
N GLN A 138 -0.08 14.80 -12.34
CA GLN A 138 0.27 13.74 -13.29
C GLN A 138 0.87 12.52 -12.59
N VAL A 139 1.73 12.71 -11.59
CA VAL A 139 2.28 11.61 -10.77
C VAL A 139 1.20 10.94 -9.93
N ILE A 140 0.32 11.72 -9.29
CA ILE A 140 -0.84 11.19 -8.55
C ILE A 140 -1.74 10.34 -9.45
N THR A 141 -1.97 10.79 -10.68
CA THR A 141 -2.79 10.05 -11.67
C THR A 141 -2.17 8.69 -12.01
N GLN A 142 -0.84 8.60 -12.10
CA GLN A 142 -0.17 7.30 -12.29
C GLN A 142 -0.36 6.37 -11.10
N PHE A 143 -0.31 6.88 -9.86
CA PHE A 143 -0.57 6.06 -8.68
C PHE A 143 -2.00 5.49 -8.67
N LEU A 144 -2.98 6.23 -9.17
CA LEU A 144 -4.36 5.75 -9.28
C LEU A 144 -4.49 4.52 -10.20
N GLU A 145 -3.62 4.36 -11.20
CA GLU A 145 -3.64 3.17 -12.06
C GLU A 145 -3.32 1.88 -11.29
N PHE A 146 -2.51 1.95 -10.23
CA PHE A 146 -2.20 0.79 -9.36
C PHE A 146 -3.37 0.39 -8.45
N ARG A 147 -4.39 1.25 -8.31
CA ARG A 147 -5.59 0.94 -7.52
C ARG A 147 -6.63 0.16 -8.33
N GLU A 148 -6.66 0.33 -9.65
CA GLU A 148 -7.76 -0.14 -10.50
C GLU A 148 -7.44 -1.38 -11.35
N LYS A 149 -6.16 -1.73 -11.54
CA LYS A 149 -5.74 -2.85 -12.41
C LYS A 149 -5.68 -4.20 -11.67
N ALA A 150 -5.87 -5.27 -12.44
CA ALA A 150 -5.59 -6.63 -11.99
C ALA A 150 -4.11 -6.79 -11.63
N VAL A 151 -3.82 -7.67 -10.66
CA VAL A 151 -2.46 -8.03 -10.28
C VAL A 151 -1.79 -8.70 -11.49
N THR A 152 -0.79 -8.02 -12.06
CA THR A 152 0.01 -8.51 -13.21
C THR A 152 1.49 -8.45 -12.86
N VAL A 153 2.30 -9.25 -13.53
CA VAL A 153 3.76 -9.27 -13.33
C VAL A 153 4.35 -7.88 -13.56
N GLU A 154 3.88 -7.18 -14.58
CA GLU A 154 4.30 -5.82 -14.94
C GLU A 154 3.93 -4.82 -13.85
N ALA A 155 2.69 -4.82 -13.37
CA ALA A 155 2.27 -3.91 -12.29
C ALA A 155 3.06 -4.14 -10.99
N ILE A 156 3.36 -5.40 -10.66
CA ILE A 156 4.21 -5.72 -9.50
C ILE A 156 5.62 -5.17 -9.72
N ALA A 157 6.23 -5.45 -10.88
CA ALA A 157 7.56 -4.95 -11.23
C ALA A 157 7.64 -3.42 -11.19
N ASP A 158 6.65 -2.73 -11.77
CA ASP A 158 6.57 -1.27 -11.80
C ASP A 158 6.43 -0.69 -10.38
N SER A 159 5.62 -1.32 -9.52
CA SER A 159 5.48 -0.88 -8.13
C SER A 159 6.76 -1.08 -7.30
N ILE A 160 7.55 -2.13 -7.57
CA ILE A 160 8.88 -2.31 -6.97
C ILE A 160 9.82 -1.18 -7.41
N ILE A 161 9.81 -0.81 -8.69
CA ILE A 161 10.61 0.30 -9.22
C ILE A 161 10.18 1.62 -8.57
N LEU A 162 8.88 1.91 -8.53
CA LEU A 162 8.34 3.13 -7.93
C LEU A 162 8.71 3.24 -6.46
N TYR A 163 8.57 2.17 -5.67
CA TYR A 163 8.98 2.17 -4.28
C TYR A 163 10.45 2.56 -4.14
N ARG A 164 11.34 1.96 -4.94
CA ARG A 164 12.76 2.29 -4.92
C ARG A 164 13.03 3.75 -5.29
N GLN A 165 12.25 4.35 -6.18
CA GLN A 165 12.37 5.77 -6.51
C GLN A 165 11.88 6.69 -5.39
N MET A 166 10.75 6.35 -4.78
CA MET A 166 10.19 7.07 -3.63
C MET A 166 11.15 7.05 -2.44
N ARG A 167 11.96 5.99 -2.33
CA ARG A 167 12.95 5.76 -1.26
C ARG A 167 14.40 6.04 -1.67
N GLU A 168 14.63 6.57 -2.88
CA GLU A 168 15.97 6.90 -3.41
C GLU A 168 16.98 5.73 -3.41
N ILE A 169 16.51 4.50 -3.57
CA ILE A 169 17.33 3.29 -3.48
C ILE A 169 18.03 3.04 -4.83
N SER A 170 19.35 3.26 -4.88
CA SER A 170 20.20 2.99 -6.05
C SER A 170 20.25 1.50 -6.42
N GLY A 171 20.36 1.15 -7.71
CA GLY A 171 20.51 -0.24 -8.15
C GLY A 171 20.23 -0.50 -9.64
N PRO A 172 20.44 -1.73 -10.14
CA PRO A 172 20.53 -2.06 -11.57
C PRO A 172 19.18 -2.18 -12.31
N VAL A 173 18.05 -1.99 -11.63
CA VAL A 173 16.74 -2.04 -12.28
C VAL A 173 16.54 -0.75 -13.05
N GLY A 174 16.90 -0.80 -14.33
CA GLY A 174 16.59 0.25 -15.27
C GLY A 174 15.07 0.44 -15.39
N LEU A 175 14.68 1.70 -15.47
CA LEU A 175 13.33 2.15 -15.74
C LEU A 175 12.74 1.47 -16.97
N ARG A 176 11.93 0.43 -16.76
CA ARG A 176 11.02 -0.05 -17.79
C ARG A 176 9.73 0.74 -17.67
N ALA A 177 9.54 1.66 -18.62
CA ALA A 177 8.25 2.28 -18.94
C ALA A 177 7.57 3.18 -17.87
N LEU A 178 8.31 3.98 -17.10
CA LEU A 178 7.73 5.25 -16.63
C LEU A 178 7.90 6.33 -17.73
N SER A 179 7.40 6.03 -18.93
CA SER A 179 7.34 6.99 -20.03
C SER A 179 6.18 7.95 -19.78
N ASN A 180 6.48 9.17 -19.32
CA ASN A 180 6.43 10.36 -20.16
C ASN A 180 6.65 11.61 -19.32
N TYR A 181 7.51 12.47 -19.86
CA TYR A 181 8.00 13.74 -19.34
C TYR A 181 6.88 14.63 -18.80
N CYS A 182 7.13 15.28 -17.67
CA CYS A 182 6.41 16.49 -17.33
C CYS A 182 7.08 17.66 -18.09
N SER A 183 6.39 18.24 -19.06
CA SER A 183 6.83 19.46 -19.73
C SER A 183 6.15 20.66 -19.07
N THR A 184 6.93 21.51 -18.40
CA THR A 184 6.45 22.82 -17.93
C THR A 184 7.18 23.90 -18.70
N GLY A 185 6.45 24.66 -19.53
CA GLY A 185 7.03 25.77 -20.29
C GLY A 185 8.12 25.38 -21.29
N GLY A 186 8.14 24.13 -21.78
CA GLY A 186 9.13 23.65 -22.75
C GLY A 186 10.45 23.11 -22.16
N GLU A 187 10.68 23.23 -20.85
CA GLU A 187 11.82 22.60 -20.18
C GLU A 187 11.50 21.17 -19.75
N GLN A 188 12.45 20.25 -19.95
CA GLN A 188 12.36 18.88 -19.44
C GLN A 188 12.66 18.86 -17.94
N VAL A 189 11.67 18.50 -17.13
CA VAL A 189 11.84 18.35 -15.68
C VAL A 189 12.10 16.89 -15.34
N ASP A 190 13.06 16.64 -14.45
CA ASP A 190 13.32 15.31 -13.91
C ASP A 190 12.14 14.84 -13.02
N ARG A 191 11.26 14.01 -13.59
CA ARG A 191 10.10 13.43 -12.90
C ARG A 191 10.51 12.52 -11.73
N TYR A 192 11.74 12.00 -11.70
CA TYR A 192 12.20 11.14 -10.61
C TYR A 192 12.26 11.87 -9.27
N SER A 193 12.56 13.17 -9.30
CA SER A 193 12.53 14.02 -8.12
C SER A 193 11.12 14.16 -7.50
N TYR A 194 10.05 14.02 -8.29
CA TYR A 194 8.68 14.15 -7.82
C TYR A 194 8.19 12.91 -7.05
N TYR A 195 8.62 11.70 -7.41
CA TYR A 195 8.21 10.49 -6.69
C TYR A 195 8.64 10.52 -5.21
N ARG A 196 9.77 11.17 -4.91
CA ARG A 196 10.28 11.35 -3.54
C ARG A 196 9.29 12.07 -2.64
N LEU A 197 8.46 12.98 -3.19
CA LEU A 197 7.45 13.73 -2.44
C LEU A 197 6.44 12.83 -1.71
N PHE A 198 6.26 11.62 -2.23
CA PHE A 198 5.27 10.68 -1.76
C PHE A 198 5.91 9.58 -0.90
N GLY A 199 7.23 9.58 -0.69
CA GLY A 199 7.99 8.48 -0.09
C GLY A 199 8.02 8.42 1.44
N HIS A 200 7.25 9.26 2.13
CA HIS A 200 7.20 9.31 3.59
C HIS A 200 6.26 8.24 4.18
N PRO A 201 6.48 7.81 5.45
CA PRO A 201 5.79 6.63 6.02
C PRO A 201 4.27 6.72 6.10
N ASN A 202 3.71 7.93 6.14
CA ASN A 202 2.27 8.15 6.23
C ASN A 202 1.57 8.26 4.88
N SER A 203 2.32 8.37 3.78
CA SER A 203 1.79 8.59 2.45
C SER A 203 0.85 7.45 2.03
N VAL A 204 -0.39 7.80 1.68
CA VAL A 204 -1.33 6.82 1.12
C VAL A 204 -0.81 6.25 -0.20
N TYR A 205 -0.09 7.04 -0.98
CA TYR A 205 0.47 6.64 -2.27
C TYR A 205 1.61 5.64 -2.11
N LEU A 206 2.48 5.85 -1.11
CA LEU A 206 3.51 4.86 -0.76
C LEU A 206 2.86 3.53 -0.39
N ALA A 207 1.84 3.56 0.47
CA ALA A 207 1.17 2.35 0.90
C ALA A 207 0.42 1.64 -0.25
N GLN A 208 -0.15 2.38 -1.21
CA GLN A 208 -0.72 1.80 -2.44
C GLN A 208 0.35 1.09 -3.28
N VAL A 209 1.51 1.71 -3.45
CA VAL A 209 2.67 1.13 -4.14
C VAL A 209 3.14 -0.13 -3.41
N CYS A 210 3.31 -0.07 -2.08
CA CYS A 210 3.69 -1.23 -1.28
C CYS A 210 2.68 -2.37 -1.41
N ARG A 211 1.37 -2.09 -1.41
CA ARG A 211 0.32 -3.10 -1.62
C ARG A 211 0.47 -3.82 -2.95
N SER A 212 0.70 -3.08 -4.02
CA SER A 212 0.93 -3.65 -5.35
C SER A 212 2.21 -4.50 -5.35
N ALA A 213 3.30 -3.99 -4.78
CA ALA A 213 4.57 -4.71 -4.73
C ALA A 213 4.47 -6.01 -3.91
N CYS A 214 3.76 -5.99 -2.78
CA CYS A 214 3.56 -7.16 -1.91
C CYS A 214 2.77 -8.29 -2.57
N ALA A 215 2.06 -8.07 -3.69
CA ALA A 215 1.52 -9.17 -4.46
C ALA A 215 2.62 -10.09 -5.00
N GLY A 216 3.84 -9.57 -5.18
CA GLY A 216 5.05 -10.33 -5.47
C GLY A 216 5.51 -11.29 -4.37
N PHE A 217 4.84 -11.32 -3.21
CA PHE A 217 5.09 -12.37 -2.21
C PHE A 217 4.64 -13.76 -2.68
N ALA A 218 3.67 -13.85 -3.60
CA ALA A 218 3.23 -15.13 -4.12
C ALA A 218 4.29 -15.76 -5.03
N GLU A 219 4.54 -17.06 -4.82
CA GLU A 219 5.64 -17.79 -5.44
C GLU A 219 5.56 -17.77 -6.98
N GLU A 220 4.35 -17.82 -7.52
CA GLU A 220 4.05 -17.77 -8.96
C GLU A 220 4.57 -16.51 -9.68
N TYR A 221 4.79 -15.39 -8.98
CA TYR A 221 5.31 -14.16 -9.57
C TYR A 221 6.84 -14.03 -9.47
N THR A 222 7.50 -14.86 -8.66
CA THR A 222 8.93 -14.74 -8.35
C THR A 222 9.79 -14.82 -9.62
N GLU A 223 9.67 -15.89 -10.38
CA GLU A 223 10.43 -16.10 -11.62
C GLU A 223 10.03 -15.11 -12.74
N PRO A 224 8.74 -14.85 -13.00
CA PRO A 224 8.33 -13.83 -13.97
C PRO A 224 8.92 -12.43 -13.67
N ILE A 225 8.90 -11.98 -12.41
CA ILE A 225 9.47 -10.68 -12.01
C ILE A 225 11.00 -10.69 -12.23
N ALA A 226 11.69 -11.77 -11.88
CA ALA A 226 13.12 -11.93 -12.12
C ALA A 226 13.47 -11.69 -13.59
N LYS A 227 12.69 -12.31 -14.48
CA LYS A 227 12.84 -12.20 -15.93
C LYS A 227 12.55 -10.78 -16.41
N THR A 228 11.54 -10.11 -15.85
CA THR A 228 11.24 -8.70 -16.15
C THR A 228 12.40 -7.78 -15.81
N PHE A 229 13.15 -8.06 -14.75
CA PHE A 229 14.34 -7.29 -14.38
C PHE A 229 15.64 -7.76 -15.06
N GLY A 230 15.60 -8.84 -15.85
CA GLY A 230 16.81 -9.40 -16.48
C GLY A 230 17.80 -9.98 -15.46
N MET A 231 17.29 -10.48 -14.33
CA MET A 231 18.11 -10.95 -13.21
C MET A 231 18.12 -12.47 -13.12
N SER A 232 19.28 -13.05 -12.82
CA SER A 232 19.37 -14.47 -12.49
C SER A 232 18.92 -14.71 -11.06
N ILE A 233 17.97 -15.63 -10.86
CA ILE A 233 17.51 -16.07 -9.54
C ILE A 233 18.72 -16.58 -8.74
N GLY A 234 18.82 -16.16 -7.48
CA GLY A 234 19.91 -16.55 -6.57
C GLY A 234 21.17 -15.68 -6.66
N SER A 235 21.23 -14.69 -7.56
CA SER A 235 22.32 -13.71 -7.60
C SER A 235 22.25 -12.71 -6.43
N THR A 236 23.38 -12.05 -6.10
CA THR A 236 23.41 -10.97 -5.10
C THR A 236 22.53 -9.79 -5.50
N SER A 237 22.49 -9.46 -6.80
CA SER A 237 21.59 -8.42 -7.31
C SER A 237 20.14 -8.82 -7.11
N TRP A 238 19.75 -10.06 -7.45
CA TRP A 238 18.41 -10.62 -7.23
C TRP A 238 17.95 -10.42 -5.78
N ARG A 239 18.81 -10.80 -4.83
CA ARG A 239 18.52 -10.70 -3.40
C ARG A 239 18.30 -9.25 -2.96
N THR A 240 19.28 -8.39 -3.23
CA THR A 240 19.28 -6.99 -2.79
C THR A 240 18.24 -6.11 -3.50
N THR A 241 17.85 -6.47 -4.71
CA THR A 241 16.94 -5.66 -5.52
C THR A 241 15.50 -6.08 -5.36
N LEU A 242 15.21 -7.39 -5.35
CA LEU A 242 13.83 -7.86 -5.26
C LEU A 242 13.47 -8.20 -3.82
N ILE A 243 14.18 -9.15 -3.22
CA ILE A 243 13.79 -9.70 -1.91
C ILE A 243 13.85 -8.61 -0.84
N ASP A 244 14.96 -7.90 -0.71
CA ASP A 244 15.11 -6.83 0.29
C ASP A 244 14.08 -5.70 0.09
N THR A 245 13.79 -5.34 -1.17
CA THR A 245 12.76 -4.33 -1.48
C THR A 245 11.37 -4.82 -1.10
N LEU A 246 11.04 -6.08 -1.38
CA LEU A 246 9.75 -6.66 -1.01
C LEU A 246 9.60 -6.77 0.52
N ILE A 247 10.67 -7.08 1.25
CA ILE A 247 10.68 -7.03 2.71
C ILE A 247 10.38 -5.61 3.21
N ALA A 248 11.05 -4.60 2.65
CA ALA A 248 10.84 -3.20 3.01
C ALA A 248 9.41 -2.72 2.70
N CYS A 249 8.88 -3.04 1.51
CA CYS A 249 7.48 -2.83 1.15
C CYS A 249 6.51 -3.50 2.13
N GLY A 250 6.81 -4.75 2.53
CA GLY A 250 6.00 -5.51 3.49
C GLY A 250 5.92 -4.83 4.85
N LEU A 251 7.05 -4.33 5.34
CA LEU A 251 7.16 -3.59 6.60
C LEU A 251 6.43 -2.24 6.54
N ASP A 252 6.63 -1.46 5.49
CA ASP A 252 5.97 -0.17 5.32
C ASP A 252 4.45 -0.31 5.15
N LEU A 253 3.99 -1.33 4.42
CA LEU A 253 2.57 -1.61 4.31
C LEU A 253 1.97 -2.06 5.65
N LEU A 254 2.69 -2.89 6.42
CA LEU A 254 2.27 -3.30 7.75
C LEU A 254 2.21 -2.10 8.70
N TYR A 255 3.22 -1.22 8.68
CA TYR A 255 3.24 0.02 9.43
C TYR A 255 2.00 0.86 9.12
N TRP A 256 1.74 1.12 7.83
CA TRP A 256 0.60 1.93 7.40
C TRP A 256 -0.74 1.31 7.84
N LYS A 257 -0.88 -0.02 7.68
CA LYS A 257 -2.07 -0.78 8.09
C LYS A 257 -2.33 -0.77 9.59
N THR A 258 -1.28 -0.70 10.41
CA THR A 258 -1.39 -0.75 11.88
C THR A 258 -1.45 0.62 12.53
N HIS A 259 -0.85 1.66 11.94
CA HIS A 259 -0.77 3.00 12.53
C HIS A 259 -1.83 3.96 12.00
N LEU A 260 -2.17 3.88 10.71
CA LEU A 260 -3.20 4.71 10.11
C LEU A 260 -4.55 4.00 10.01
N LEU A 261 -4.60 2.75 10.50
CA LEU A 261 -5.77 1.89 10.65
C LEU A 261 -6.75 1.96 9.47
N PRO A 262 -6.29 1.72 8.23
CA PRO A 262 -7.19 1.36 7.13
C PRO A 262 -7.84 0.01 7.41
N TRP A 263 -8.94 0.04 8.14
CA TRP A 263 -9.98 -0.96 8.08
C TRP A 263 -10.22 -1.43 6.64
N PRO A 264 -10.22 -2.71 6.23
CA PRO A 264 -10.48 -3.93 7.02
C PRO A 264 -9.27 -4.55 7.73
N ALA A 265 -9.49 -4.94 8.98
CA ALA A 265 -8.57 -5.69 9.82
C ALA A 265 -8.19 -7.02 9.17
N PHE A 266 -9.15 -7.77 8.61
CA PHE A 266 -8.90 -9.04 7.92
C PHE A 266 -7.75 -8.98 6.90
N VAL A 267 -7.72 -7.94 6.05
CA VAL A 267 -6.68 -7.78 5.02
C VAL A 267 -5.32 -7.48 5.67
N THR A 268 -5.28 -6.88 6.85
CA THR A 268 -4.05 -6.71 7.64
C THR A 268 -3.53 -8.04 8.18
N GLY A 269 -4.42 -8.89 8.68
CA GLY A 269 -4.06 -10.24 9.10
C GLY A 269 -3.53 -11.09 7.93
N LEU A 270 -4.19 -11.02 6.77
CA LEU A 270 -3.73 -11.71 5.56
C LEU A 270 -2.35 -11.22 5.10
N HIS A 271 -2.13 -9.89 5.09
CA HIS A 271 -0.82 -9.33 4.78
C HIS A 271 0.26 -9.87 5.72
N ALA A 272 0.00 -9.87 7.03
CA ALA A 272 0.95 -10.38 8.02
C ALA A 272 1.27 -11.87 7.80
N SER A 273 0.24 -12.69 7.55
CA SER A 273 0.39 -14.13 7.27
C SER A 273 1.19 -14.41 5.99
N ILE A 274 0.84 -13.74 4.89
CA ILE A 274 1.53 -13.89 3.60
C ILE A 274 2.98 -13.41 3.71
N PHE A 275 3.20 -12.28 4.39
CA PHE A 275 4.54 -11.73 4.58
C PHE A 275 5.41 -12.65 5.45
N ALA A 276 4.88 -13.22 6.53
CA ALA A 276 5.58 -14.23 7.33
C ALA A 276 6.00 -15.43 6.47
N GLY A 277 5.08 -15.94 5.64
CA GLY A 277 5.38 -17.03 4.69
C GLY A 277 6.46 -16.65 3.67
N PHE A 278 6.47 -15.41 3.19
CA PHE A 278 7.51 -14.90 2.30
C PHE A 278 8.88 -14.87 2.97
N LEU A 279 8.98 -14.37 4.21
CA LEU A 279 10.23 -14.36 4.96
C LEU A 279 10.76 -15.79 5.14
N LEU A 280 9.91 -16.72 5.58
CA LEU A 280 10.28 -18.12 5.79
C LEU A 280 10.78 -18.83 4.52
N ARG A 281 10.38 -18.38 3.32
CA ARG A 281 10.85 -18.93 2.05
C ARG A 281 12.19 -18.35 1.59
N HIS A 282 12.46 -17.08 1.88
CA HIS A 282 13.55 -16.34 1.23
C HIS A 282 14.68 -15.89 2.17
N VAL A 283 14.45 -15.92 3.48
CA VAL A 283 15.41 -15.53 4.51
C VAL A 283 15.99 -16.78 5.17
N THR A 284 17.31 -16.86 5.25
CA THR A 284 18.00 -17.97 5.92
C THR A 284 18.05 -17.77 7.44
N ASP A 285 18.28 -18.84 8.21
CA ASP A 285 18.37 -18.77 9.68
C ASP A 285 19.40 -17.75 10.17
N HIS A 286 20.56 -17.68 9.50
CA HIS A 286 21.60 -16.71 9.82
C HIS A 286 21.12 -15.26 9.60
N GLU A 287 20.42 -15.02 8.49
CA GLU A 287 19.89 -13.69 8.16
C GLU A 287 18.73 -13.28 9.06
N PHE A 288 17.89 -14.22 9.49
CA PHE A 288 16.85 -13.97 10.48
C PHE A 288 17.42 -13.39 11.78
N GLN A 289 18.62 -13.84 12.17
CA GLN A 289 19.27 -13.43 13.41
C GLN A 289 20.18 -12.20 13.24
N SER A 290 20.62 -11.87 12.02
CA SER A 290 21.59 -10.80 11.74
C SER A 290 20.99 -9.39 11.96
N PRO A 291 21.52 -8.62 12.93
CA PRO A 291 21.16 -7.22 13.08
C PRO A 291 21.62 -6.36 11.90
N GLU A 292 22.76 -6.66 11.30
CA GLU A 292 23.29 -5.92 10.15
C GLU A 292 22.38 -6.05 8.93
N TYR A 293 21.81 -7.24 8.71
CA TYR A 293 20.83 -7.41 7.65
C TYR A 293 19.56 -6.60 7.94
N MET A 294 19.08 -6.58 9.18
CA MET A 294 17.93 -5.78 9.55
C MET A 294 18.19 -4.28 9.38
N GLU A 295 19.37 -3.76 9.74
CA GLU A 295 19.74 -2.36 9.51
C GLU A 295 19.76 -2.02 8.01
N ARG A 296 20.20 -2.96 7.16
CA ARG A 296 20.07 -2.80 5.70
C ARG A 296 18.60 -2.67 5.27
N ILE A 297 17.72 -3.53 5.77
CA ILE A 297 16.28 -3.45 5.47
C ILE A 297 15.68 -2.13 5.97
N LYS A 298 15.99 -1.71 7.20
CA LYS A 298 15.52 -0.44 7.77
C LYS A 298 15.96 0.77 6.94
N SER A 299 17.16 0.73 6.36
CA SER A 299 17.64 1.81 5.48
C SER A 299 16.79 1.97 4.21
N MET A 300 16.06 0.94 3.80
CA MET A 300 15.16 0.96 2.64
C MET A 300 13.73 1.41 3.03
N CYS A 301 13.27 1.03 4.22
CA CYS A 301 11.94 1.34 4.74
C CYS A 301 11.70 2.85 4.88
N ALA A 302 10.46 3.30 4.65
CA ALA A 302 9.99 4.62 5.05
C ALA A 302 9.60 4.70 6.52
N SER A 303 9.05 3.62 7.03
CA SER A 303 8.83 3.42 8.44
C SER A 303 10.15 3.16 9.17
N THR A 304 10.11 3.24 10.49
CA THR A 304 11.22 2.88 11.38
C THR A 304 10.83 1.65 12.20
N PRO A 305 10.94 0.42 11.65
CA PRO A 305 10.70 -0.80 12.41
C PRO A 305 11.58 -0.84 13.67
N SER A 306 10.96 -1.16 14.81
CA SER A 306 11.66 -1.20 16.11
C SER A 306 12.43 -2.50 16.33
N GLU A 307 12.11 -3.54 15.57
CA GLU A 307 12.67 -4.87 15.72
C GLU A 307 14.19 -4.87 15.41
N PRO A 308 15.01 -5.57 16.21
CA PRO A 308 16.46 -5.65 16.04
C PRO A 308 16.87 -6.62 14.92
N ASN A 309 16.02 -7.59 14.57
CA ASN A 309 16.28 -8.54 13.51
C ASN A 309 14.98 -9.08 12.87
N LEU A 310 15.10 -9.77 11.74
CA LEU A 310 13.94 -10.31 11.02
C LEU A 310 13.25 -11.46 11.76
N ALA A 311 13.91 -12.16 12.69
CA ALA A 311 13.27 -13.17 13.52
C ALA A 311 12.20 -12.53 14.43
N GLN A 312 12.50 -11.37 15.02
CA GLN A 312 11.51 -10.64 15.82
C GLN A 312 10.41 -10.01 14.96
N VAL A 313 10.73 -9.59 13.74
CA VAL A 313 9.70 -9.21 12.74
C VAL A 313 8.77 -10.38 12.46
N LEU A 314 9.32 -11.58 12.23
CA LEU A 314 8.53 -12.78 11.98
C LEU A 314 7.59 -13.09 13.15
N CYS A 315 8.08 -13.06 14.39
CA CYS A 315 7.22 -13.25 15.57
C CYS A 315 6.10 -12.22 15.64
N ARG A 316 6.38 -10.94 15.36
CA ARG A 316 5.36 -9.89 15.31
C ARG A 316 4.33 -10.16 14.22
N LEU A 317 4.76 -10.57 13.02
CA LEU A 317 3.85 -10.91 11.92
C LEU A 317 2.94 -12.07 12.29
N ILE A 318 3.48 -13.12 12.92
CA ILE A 318 2.69 -14.27 13.35
C ILE A 318 1.65 -13.84 14.38
N ASN A 319 2.03 -13.04 15.38
CA ASN A 319 1.09 -12.56 16.41
C ASN A 319 -0.02 -11.70 15.79
N VAL A 320 0.32 -10.76 14.90
CA VAL A 320 -0.67 -9.93 14.19
C VAL A 320 -1.61 -10.78 13.34
N ALA A 321 -1.08 -11.79 12.63
CA ALA A 321 -1.89 -12.72 11.85
C ALA A 321 -2.83 -13.53 12.75
N ASP A 322 -2.34 -14.05 13.88
CA ASP A 322 -3.13 -14.84 14.81
C ASP A 322 -4.27 -14.04 15.44
N ASP A 323 -3.95 -12.87 16.00
CA ASP A 323 -4.90 -11.99 16.67
C ASP A 323 -6.06 -11.59 15.75
N ILE A 324 -5.75 -11.30 14.48
CA ILE A 324 -6.74 -10.82 13.51
C ILE A 324 -7.49 -11.95 12.82
N LEU A 325 -6.80 -13.02 12.41
CA LEU A 325 -7.38 -14.06 11.56
C LEU A 325 -8.01 -15.22 12.35
N ALA A 326 -7.66 -15.41 13.62
CA ALA A 326 -8.22 -16.50 14.43
C ALA A 326 -9.77 -16.53 14.45
N PRO A 327 -10.50 -15.40 14.53
CA PRO A 327 -11.96 -15.39 14.43
C PRO A 327 -12.52 -15.89 13.09
N PHE A 328 -11.73 -15.81 12.02
CA PHE A 328 -12.13 -16.21 10.66
C PHE A 328 -11.79 -17.68 10.35
N ALA A 329 -10.83 -18.27 11.08
CA ALA A 329 -10.34 -19.63 10.86
C ALA A 329 -11.43 -20.74 10.87
N PRO A 330 -12.52 -20.66 11.67
CA PRO A 330 -13.61 -21.64 11.59
C PRO A 330 -14.36 -21.65 10.25
N PHE A 331 -14.25 -20.58 9.46
CA PHE A 331 -15.03 -20.34 8.25
C PHE A 331 -14.19 -20.38 6.97
N ASP A 332 -12.87 -20.41 7.10
CA ASP A 332 -11.93 -20.46 5.97
C ASP A 332 -10.79 -21.44 6.26
N ASP A 333 -10.75 -22.54 5.51
CA ASP A 333 -9.75 -23.60 5.67
C ASP A 333 -8.33 -23.14 5.33
N GLN A 334 -8.16 -22.21 4.38
CA GLN A 334 -6.84 -21.68 4.06
C GLN A 334 -6.28 -20.87 5.21
N ILE A 335 -7.13 -20.03 5.83
CA ILE A 335 -6.75 -19.28 7.02
C ILE A 335 -6.40 -20.21 8.17
N ARG A 336 -7.26 -21.21 8.45
CA ARG A 336 -7.01 -22.18 9.51
C ARG A 336 -5.67 -22.89 9.31
N ASN A 337 -5.41 -23.37 8.10
CA ASN A 337 -4.17 -24.07 7.77
C ASN A 337 -2.94 -23.16 7.85
N ALA A 338 -3.08 -21.89 7.43
CA ALA A 338 -2.03 -20.90 7.55
C ALA A 338 -1.67 -20.64 9.02
N LEU A 339 -2.66 -20.41 9.89
CA LEU A 339 -2.42 -20.18 11.32
C LEU A 339 -1.80 -21.40 12.01
N VAL A 340 -2.27 -22.62 11.71
CA VAL A 340 -1.66 -23.86 12.25
C VAL A 340 -0.18 -23.94 11.86
N ARG A 341 0.14 -23.63 10.60
CA ARG A 341 1.53 -23.61 10.13
C ARG A 341 2.34 -22.52 10.83
N LEU A 342 1.83 -21.29 10.91
CA LEU A 342 2.55 -20.18 11.55
C LEU A 342 2.83 -20.43 13.03
N ARG A 343 1.85 -20.96 13.77
CA ARG A 343 2.00 -21.35 15.18
C ARG A 343 3.06 -22.42 15.42
N SER A 344 3.43 -23.21 14.39
CA SER A 344 4.51 -24.20 14.52
C SER A 344 5.92 -23.59 14.53
N TYR A 345 6.05 -22.30 14.22
CA TYR A 345 7.31 -21.56 14.22
C TYR A 345 7.46 -20.59 15.42
N LEU A 346 6.44 -20.48 16.26
CA LEU A 346 6.51 -19.85 17.59
C LEU A 346 6.98 -20.89 18.61
#